data_AF-A0A9D5GXL1-F1
#
_entry.id   AF-A0A9D5GXL1-F1
#
_cell.length_a   1.000
_cell.length_b   1.000
_cell.length_c   1.000
_cell.angle_alpha   90.00
_cell.angle_beta   90.00
_cell.angle_gamma   90.00
#
_symmetry.space_group_name_H-M   'P 1'
#
loop_
_entity.id
_entity.type
_entity.pdbx_description
1 polymer ?
#
loop_
_entity_poly.entity_id
_entity_poly.type
_entity_poly.pdbx_seq_one_letter_code
_entity_poly.pdbx_strand_id
1 'polypeptide(L)'
;MFYEVLSNIMSLIIDLTILYMVLFFLSLNIVLCIDIEINDFYPQERYALLLIRDSLNSSVDLHGNWTGPPCINNISRWFGITCSNWHVVDITIHGVNLSGYLPSTFLQNITFLRRIDFRNNALFGLLPNLTGLVFLEEVKLSFNHFSGSIPLEYVELLGLEVLELQENYLDGEIPPFDQPSLRSFNVSYNHLVGKIPETSLLQRLPKSAFDDNSELCGKPLDMSCPSSMEKNKKKLQVWIIALIAFGAALFLFLMIIAFLVCKRKAKGNETRRNDSTRYVFGAWASNVGNSEDSGRLGQLEFFDKKLQVFDMDDLLRASAEVVGRGEFGVTYKATLETGNAVAVKRLSYMNELSKKEFIQQMQLLGQIKHENVVEIISFYHSEDQKLIIYELVSDCTLFELLHG
;
A
#
# COMPACT_ATOMS: atom_id res chain seq x y z
N MET A 1 -29.37 61.36 -49.28
CA MET A 1 -30.36 60.27 -49.31
C MET A 1 -29.75 58.88 -49.14
N PHE A 2 -29.14 58.20 -50.13
CA PHE A 2 -28.65 56.82 -49.93
C PHE A 2 -27.52 56.69 -48.90
N TYR A 3 -26.58 57.65 -48.91
CA TYR A 3 -25.49 57.73 -47.92
C TYR A 3 -25.97 58.03 -46.49
N GLU A 4 -26.99 58.88 -46.32
CA GLU A 4 -27.57 59.15 -44.99
C GLU A 4 -28.31 57.93 -44.45
N VAL A 5 -29.06 57.23 -45.30
CA VAL A 5 -29.76 55.99 -44.91
C VAL A 5 -28.74 54.93 -44.50
N LEU A 6 -27.65 54.76 -45.24
CA LEU A 6 -26.59 53.81 -44.91
C LEU A 6 -25.86 54.20 -43.61
N SER A 7 -25.58 55.48 -43.41
CA SER A 7 -24.96 55.99 -42.18
C SER A 7 -25.84 55.76 -40.94
N ASN A 8 -27.16 55.97 -41.07
CA ASN A 8 -28.10 55.75 -39.98
C ASN A 8 -28.26 54.27 -39.65
N ILE A 9 -28.25 53.39 -40.66
CA ILE A 9 -28.29 51.93 -40.45
C ILE A 9 -27.00 51.44 -39.77
N MET A 10 -25.84 51.95 -40.19
CA MET A 10 -24.56 51.59 -39.56
C MET A 10 -24.49 52.07 -38.11
N SER A 11 -24.97 53.28 -37.81
CA SER A 11 -25.07 53.77 -36.43
C SER A 11 -25.97 52.87 -35.58
N LEU A 12 -27.14 52.50 -36.11
CA LEU A 12 -28.09 51.64 -35.39
C LEU A 12 -27.51 50.24 -35.12
N ILE A 13 -26.74 49.67 -36.05
CA ILE A 13 -26.06 48.38 -35.86
C ILE A 13 -24.97 48.51 -34.79
N ILE A 14 -24.20 49.60 -34.78
CA ILE A 14 -23.18 49.87 -33.76
C ILE A 14 -23.85 50.00 -32.38
N ASP A 15 -24.93 50.75 -32.27
CA ASP A 15 -25.67 50.90 -31.02
C ASP A 15 -26.27 49.58 -30.53
N LEU A 16 -26.83 48.76 -31.43
CA LEU A 16 -27.35 47.43 -31.08
C LEU A 16 -26.24 46.47 -30.64
N THR A 17 -25.07 46.52 -31.29
CA THR A 17 -23.93 45.66 -30.94
C THR A 17 -23.32 46.08 -29.60
N ILE A 18 -23.22 47.38 -29.32
CA ILE A 18 -22.79 47.88 -28.00
C ILE A 18 -23.79 47.46 -26.92
N LEU A 19 -25.10 47.59 -27.17
CA LEU A 19 -26.14 47.17 -26.22
C LEU A 19 -26.06 45.65 -25.96
N TYR A 20 -25.87 44.84 -27.00
CA TYR A 20 -25.70 43.39 -26.85
C TYR A 20 -24.44 43.05 -26.05
N MET A 21 -23.32 43.73 -26.29
CA MET A 21 -22.08 43.53 -25.52
C MET A 21 -22.27 43.94 -24.06
N VAL A 22 -22.93 45.06 -23.77
CA VAL A 22 -23.23 45.49 -22.40
C VAL A 22 -24.14 44.49 -21.69
N LEU A 23 -25.18 43.99 -22.36
CA LEU A 23 -26.07 42.95 -21.81
C LEU A 23 -25.34 41.61 -21.60
N PHE A 24 -24.42 41.25 -22.50
CA PHE A 24 -23.56 40.07 -22.37
C PHE A 24 -22.59 40.21 -21.18
N PHE A 25 -21.98 41.38 -20.99
CA PHE A 25 -21.12 41.62 -19.82
C PHE A 25 -21.92 41.71 -18.52
N LEU A 26 -23.14 42.28 -18.53
CA LEU A 26 -24.03 42.28 -17.37
C LEU A 26 -24.48 40.86 -17.02
N SER A 27 -24.78 40.01 -18.00
CA SER A 27 -25.11 38.60 -17.75
C SER A 27 -23.90 37.79 -17.29
N LEU A 28 -22.69 38.08 -17.78
CA LEU A 28 -21.45 37.47 -17.30
C LEU A 28 -21.14 37.84 -15.84
N ASN A 29 -21.45 39.07 -15.42
CA ASN A 29 -21.33 39.52 -14.02
C ASN A 29 -22.41 38.93 -13.11
N ILE A 30 -23.60 38.60 -13.64
CA ILE A 30 -24.65 37.89 -12.89
C ILE A 30 -24.32 36.39 -12.76
N VAL A 31 -23.60 35.81 -13.71
CA VAL A 31 -23.15 34.39 -13.69
C VAL A 31 -21.88 34.17 -12.86
N LEU A 32 -21.19 35.23 -12.43
CA LEU A 32 -20.06 35.15 -11.49
C LEU A 32 -20.43 35.53 -10.05
N CYS A 33 -21.71 35.48 -9.68
CA CYS A 33 -22.09 35.30 -8.28
C CYS A 33 -22.04 33.79 -7.99
N ILE A 34 -20.84 33.21 -8.06
CA ILE A 34 -20.57 32.02 -7.26
C ILE A 34 -20.62 32.55 -5.84
N ASP A 35 -21.63 32.15 -5.08
CA ASP A 35 -21.55 32.19 -3.63
C ASP A 35 -20.24 31.50 -3.26
N ILE A 36 -19.18 32.30 -3.03
CA ILE A 36 -18.06 31.83 -2.23
C ILE A 36 -18.69 31.72 -0.84
N GLU A 37 -19.31 30.58 -0.56
CA GLU A 37 -19.39 30.08 0.81
C GLU A 37 -17.94 30.10 1.27
N ILE A 38 -17.59 31.15 2.02
CA ILE A 38 -16.45 31.10 2.92
C ILE A 38 -16.76 29.86 3.75
N ASN A 39 -16.06 28.77 3.48
CA ASN A 39 -16.17 27.56 4.28
C ASN A 39 -15.71 27.97 5.67
N ASP A 40 -16.67 28.36 6.50
CA ASP A 40 -16.53 28.70 7.91
C ASP A 40 -16.10 27.47 8.75
N PHE A 41 -15.57 26.42 8.12
CA PHE A 41 -15.13 25.18 8.74
C PHE A 41 -14.20 24.41 7.81
N TYR A 42 -13.34 23.57 8.37
CA TYR A 42 -12.40 22.73 7.61
C TYR A 42 -13.08 21.44 7.13
N PRO A 43 -13.32 21.23 5.81
CA PRO A 43 -14.07 20.08 5.31
C PRO A 43 -13.40 18.73 5.61
N GLN A 44 -12.07 18.72 5.74
CA GLN A 44 -11.31 17.51 6.00
C GLN A 44 -11.55 16.94 7.40
N GLU A 45 -11.69 17.79 8.42
CA GLU A 45 -12.04 17.38 9.79
C GLU A 45 -13.45 16.78 9.82
N ARG A 46 -14.38 17.39 9.07
CA ARG A 46 -15.73 16.86 8.90
C ARG A 46 -15.69 15.45 8.32
N TYR A 47 -15.05 15.24 7.17
CA TYR A 47 -14.99 13.93 6.53
C TYR A 47 -14.37 12.87 7.44
N ALA A 48 -13.33 13.24 8.17
CA ALA A 48 -12.65 12.33 9.09
C ALA A 48 -13.58 11.89 10.24
N LEU A 49 -14.35 12.81 10.82
CA LEU A 49 -15.35 12.47 11.83
C LEU A 49 -16.55 11.68 11.25
N LEU A 50 -16.96 11.95 10.01
CA LEU A 50 -18.04 11.16 9.38
C LEU A 50 -17.67 9.68 9.25
N LEU A 51 -16.39 9.32 9.18
CA LEU A 51 -15.95 7.93 9.24
C LEU A 51 -16.39 7.25 10.55
N ILE A 52 -16.26 7.92 11.70
CA ILE A 52 -16.73 7.40 13.00
C ILE A 52 -18.24 7.22 12.94
N ARG A 53 -18.97 8.26 12.51
CA ARG A 53 -20.44 8.26 12.44
C ARG A 53 -20.99 7.09 11.64
N ASP A 54 -20.37 6.83 10.48
CA ASP A 54 -20.88 5.86 9.51
C ASP A 54 -20.38 4.43 9.77
N SER A 55 -19.28 4.25 10.52
CA SER A 55 -18.68 2.94 10.78
C SER A 55 -19.00 2.34 12.15
N LEU A 56 -19.38 3.16 13.13
CA LEU A 56 -19.62 2.72 14.50
C LEU A 56 -21.10 2.67 14.83
N ASN A 57 -21.47 1.70 15.65
CA ASN A 57 -22.81 1.60 16.20
C ASN A 57 -22.87 2.27 17.57
N SER A 58 -23.90 3.06 17.84
CA SER A 58 -24.04 3.86 19.07
C SER A 58 -25.47 3.79 19.60
N SER A 59 -25.64 3.94 20.92
CA SER A 59 -26.97 4.13 21.52
C SER A 59 -27.55 5.54 21.26
N VAL A 60 -26.70 6.49 20.85
CA VAL A 60 -27.09 7.86 20.50
C VAL A 60 -27.13 7.99 18.99
N ASP A 61 -28.11 8.74 18.47
CA ASP A 61 -28.24 9.02 17.05
C ASP A 61 -27.15 10.00 16.56
N LEU A 62 -25.97 9.46 16.27
CA LEU A 62 -24.88 10.22 15.66
C LEU A 62 -25.24 10.69 14.24
N HIS A 63 -26.05 9.94 13.48
CA HIS A 63 -26.44 10.31 12.12
C HIS A 63 -27.31 11.57 12.08
N GLY A 64 -28.25 11.71 13.01
CA GLY A 64 -29.06 12.92 13.16
C GLY A 64 -28.31 14.08 13.80
N ASN A 65 -27.39 13.79 14.73
CA ASN A 65 -26.68 14.83 15.47
C ASN A 65 -25.49 15.43 14.69
N TRP A 66 -24.71 14.59 13.99
CA TRP A 66 -23.54 15.02 13.23
C TRP A 66 -23.92 15.40 11.78
N THR A 67 -24.71 16.47 11.68
CA THR A 67 -25.17 17.05 10.42
C THR A 67 -24.54 18.43 10.20
N GLY A 68 -24.26 18.77 8.94
CA GLY A 68 -23.60 20.03 8.58
C GLY A 68 -22.11 20.11 8.95
N PRO A 69 -21.59 21.32 9.16
CA PRO A 69 -20.22 21.58 9.65
C PRO A 69 -20.00 21.16 11.13
N PRO A 70 -18.85 20.57 11.49
CA PRO A 70 -18.53 20.25 12.88
C PRO A 70 -18.27 21.51 13.73
N CYS A 71 -17.72 22.57 13.14
CA CYS A 71 -17.42 23.83 13.82
C CYS A 71 -18.08 25.01 13.10
N ILE A 72 -18.80 25.85 13.83
CA ILE A 72 -19.41 27.09 13.32
C ILE A 72 -19.23 28.17 14.38
N ASN A 73 -18.57 29.28 14.03
CA ASN A 73 -18.27 30.38 14.95
C ASN A 73 -17.63 29.90 16.26
N ASN A 74 -16.69 28.97 16.13
CA ASN A 74 -15.99 28.36 17.26
C ASN A 74 -16.84 27.50 18.22
N ILE A 75 -18.05 27.12 17.83
CA ILE A 75 -18.96 26.27 18.61
C ILE A 75 -19.31 25.03 17.79
N SER A 76 -19.45 23.88 18.44
CA SER A 76 -19.97 22.67 17.80
C SER A 76 -21.39 22.37 18.25
N ARG A 77 -22.21 21.91 17.31
CA ARG A 77 -23.51 21.25 17.61
C ARG A 77 -23.38 19.74 17.65
N TRP A 78 -22.24 19.21 17.20
CA TRP A 78 -21.98 17.79 17.18
C TRP A 78 -21.71 17.30 18.59
N PHE A 79 -22.42 16.25 18.98
CA PHE A 79 -22.33 15.62 20.27
C PHE A 79 -20.91 15.15 20.49
N GLY A 80 -20.31 15.59 21.60
CA GLY A 80 -18.96 15.24 21.98
C GLY A 80 -17.86 16.00 21.23
N ILE A 81 -18.18 16.94 20.33
CA ILE A 81 -17.16 17.72 19.61
C ILE A 81 -17.03 19.10 20.24
N THR A 82 -15.81 19.57 20.44
CA THR A 82 -15.51 20.95 20.84
C THR A 82 -14.60 21.60 19.83
N CYS A 83 -14.83 22.89 19.57
CA CYS A 83 -14.07 23.65 18.60
C CYS A 83 -13.28 24.79 19.25
N SER A 84 -12.09 25.07 18.73
CA SER A 84 -11.30 26.26 19.05
C SER A 84 -10.64 26.77 17.78
N ASN A 85 -10.70 28.09 17.53
CA ASN A 85 -10.25 28.72 16.29
C ASN A 85 -10.73 27.99 15.03
N TRP A 86 -12.00 27.61 14.99
CA TRP A 86 -12.63 26.90 13.86
C TRP A 86 -12.16 25.46 13.61
N HIS A 87 -11.26 24.95 14.44
CA HIS A 87 -10.76 23.58 14.39
C HIS A 87 -11.41 22.72 15.47
N VAL A 88 -11.59 21.43 15.17
CA VAL A 88 -11.92 20.42 16.19
C VAL A 88 -10.72 20.23 17.12
N VAL A 89 -10.92 20.49 18.40
CA VAL A 89 -9.88 20.36 19.43
C VAL A 89 -10.16 19.27 20.46
N ASP A 90 -11.42 18.93 20.70
CA ASP A 90 -11.77 17.82 21.61
C ASP A 90 -12.81 16.91 20.95
N ILE A 91 -12.59 15.59 21.07
CA ILE A 91 -13.55 14.53 20.74
C ILE A 91 -13.82 13.75 22.03
N THR A 92 -15.04 13.85 22.57
CA THR A 92 -15.47 13.28 23.85
C THR A 92 -16.78 12.53 23.67
N ILE A 93 -16.70 11.23 23.43
CA ILE A 93 -17.83 10.32 23.24
C ILE A 93 -17.69 9.17 24.26
N HIS A 94 -18.06 9.42 25.51
CA HIS A 94 -17.91 8.45 26.59
C HIS A 94 -19.28 7.87 27.01
N GLY A 95 -19.34 6.58 27.35
CA GLY A 95 -20.53 6.00 27.98
C GLY A 95 -21.77 5.86 27.09
N VAL A 96 -21.62 5.84 25.75
CA VAL A 96 -22.76 5.78 24.82
C VAL A 96 -22.92 4.44 24.13
N ASN A 97 -22.31 3.38 24.70
CA ASN A 97 -22.28 2.04 24.11
C ASN A 97 -21.78 2.05 22.65
N LEU A 98 -20.79 2.90 22.37
CA LEU A 98 -20.17 3.00 21.06
C LEU A 98 -19.42 1.69 20.77
N SER A 99 -19.70 1.03 19.65
CA SER A 99 -19.15 -0.28 19.32
C SER A 99 -18.71 -0.34 17.86
N GLY A 100 -17.64 -1.09 17.61
CA GLY A 100 -17.00 -1.20 16.30
C GLY A 100 -15.50 -0.91 16.36
N TYR A 101 -14.88 -0.82 15.18
CA TYR A 101 -13.47 -0.50 15.01
C TYR A 101 -13.28 0.98 14.70
N LEU A 102 -12.36 1.64 15.40
CA LEU A 102 -11.96 2.99 15.03
C LEU A 102 -11.25 2.97 13.65
N PRO A 103 -11.71 3.74 12.65
CA PRO A 103 -11.07 3.76 11.33
C PRO A 103 -9.64 4.31 11.39
N SER A 104 -8.63 3.57 10.91
CA SER A 104 -7.22 3.95 11.10
C SER A 104 -6.82 5.35 10.62
N THR A 105 -7.61 5.96 9.73
CA THR A 105 -7.33 7.27 9.12
C THR A 105 -8.13 8.43 9.73
N PHE A 106 -9.06 8.19 10.68
CA PHE A 106 -10.00 9.22 11.16
C PHE A 106 -9.33 10.42 11.87
N LEU A 107 -8.08 10.25 12.33
CA LEU A 107 -7.33 11.32 13.01
C LEU A 107 -6.35 12.07 12.11
N GLN A 108 -6.08 11.58 10.89
CA GLN A 108 -5.01 12.13 10.03
C GLN A 108 -5.20 13.63 9.71
N ASN A 109 -6.45 14.08 9.67
CA ASN A 109 -6.81 15.45 9.28
C ASN A 109 -7.26 16.33 10.46
N ILE A 110 -7.27 15.82 11.70
CA ILE A 110 -7.71 16.55 12.89
C ILE A 110 -6.49 16.97 13.72
N THR A 111 -5.60 17.76 13.13
CA THR A 111 -4.24 17.98 13.65
C THR A 111 -4.16 18.92 14.84
N PHE A 112 -5.20 19.72 15.10
CA PHE A 112 -5.31 20.62 16.27
C PHE A 112 -5.92 19.94 17.50
N LEU A 113 -6.14 18.64 17.44
CA LEU A 113 -6.75 17.87 18.50
C LEU A 113 -5.89 17.87 19.77
N ARG A 114 -6.52 18.22 20.89
CA ARG A 114 -5.97 18.27 22.23
C ARG A 114 -6.47 17.12 23.10
N ARG A 115 -7.72 16.69 22.91
CA ARG A 115 -8.32 15.63 23.72
C ARG A 115 -9.07 14.59 22.88
N ILE A 116 -8.81 13.32 23.17
CA ILE A 116 -9.63 12.18 22.76
C ILE A 116 -10.12 11.45 24.02
N ASP A 117 -11.43 11.34 24.16
CA ASP A 117 -12.08 10.58 25.23
C ASP A 117 -13.18 9.67 24.67
N PHE A 118 -12.90 8.37 24.64
CA PHE A 118 -13.82 7.31 24.24
C PHE A 118 -14.09 6.32 25.38
N ARG A 119 -13.91 6.74 26.65
CA ARG A 119 -14.00 5.83 27.79
C ARG A 119 -15.39 5.20 27.93
N ASN A 120 -15.42 4.01 28.53
CA ASN A 120 -16.66 3.31 28.88
C ASN A 120 -17.55 3.06 27.65
N ASN A 121 -16.99 2.39 26.65
CA ASN A 121 -17.67 1.98 25.43
C ASN A 121 -17.33 0.52 25.12
N ALA A 122 -17.71 0.03 23.95
CA ALA A 122 -17.44 -1.32 23.48
C ALA A 122 -16.61 -1.29 22.19
N LEU A 123 -15.66 -0.36 22.06
CA LEU A 123 -14.74 -0.27 20.92
C LEU A 123 -13.71 -1.39 20.96
N PHE A 124 -13.34 -1.94 19.81
CA PHE A 124 -12.39 -3.04 19.70
C PHE A 124 -11.43 -2.89 18.52
N GLY A 125 -10.41 -3.76 18.48
CA GLY A 125 -9.29 -3.67 17.54
C GLY A 125 -8.11 -2.90 18.11
N LEU A 126 -7.25 -2.38 17.24
CA LEU A 126 -6.02 -1.70 17.64
C LEU A 126 -6.29 -0.29 18.18
N LEU A 127 -5.39 0.20 19.03
CA LEU A 127 -5.36 1.61 19.42
C LEU A 127 -5.16 2.52 18.20
N PRO A 128 -5.75 3.73 18.19
CA PRO A 128 -5.67 4.63 17.04
C PRO A 128 -4.24 5.15 16.80
N ASN A 129 -3.91 5.45 15.54
CA ASN A 129 -2.66 6.11 15.23
C ASN A 129 -2.73 7.59 15.63
N LEU A 130 -1.81 8.02 16.51
CA LEU A 130 -1.73 9.39 17.03
C LEU A 130 -0.54 10.17 16.47
N THR A 131 0.23 9.59 15.54
CA THR A 131 1.40 10.22 14.94
C THR A 131 1.00 11.56 14.31
N GLY A 132 1.77 12.61 14.61
CA GLY A 132 1.56 13.96 14.06
C GLY A 132 0.54 14.83 14.82
N LEU A 133 -0.14 14.29 15.84
CA LEU A 133 -1.03 15.07 16.72
C LEU A 133 -0.24 15.83 17.79
N VAL A 134 0.55 16.81 17.36
CA VAL A 134 1.54 17.52 18.20
C VAL A 134 0.92 18.33 19.35
N PHE A 135 -0.37 18.62 19.28
CA PHE A 135 -1.12 19.36 20.32
C PHE A 135 -1.89 18.44 21.28
N LEU A 136 -1.76 17.13 21.14
CA LEU A 136 -2.53 16.17 21.93
C LEU A 136 -2.04 16.14 23.39
N GLU A 137 -2.96 16.44 24.31
CA GLU A 137 -2.74 16.54 25.75
C GLU A 137 -3.39 15.38 26.49
N GLU A 138 -4.54 14.88 26.03
CA GLU A 138 -5.29 13.83 26.73
C GLU A 138 -5.76 12.73 25.80
N VAL A 139 -5.38 11.49 26.12
CA VAL A 139 -5.84 10.26 25.46
C VAL A 139 -6.47 9.35 26.50
N LYS A 140 -7.79 9.17 26.39
CA LYS A 140 -8.59 8.43 27.36
C LYS A 140 -9.42 7.37 26.63
N LEU A 141 -8.95 6.13 26.69
CA LEU A 141 -9.51 4.99 25.95
C LEU A 141 -9.85 3.81 26.89
N SER A 142 -9.84 4.04 28.19
CA SER A 142 -10.12 3.02 29.21
C SER A 142 -11.55 2.48 29.16
N PHE A 143 -11.74 1.28 29.71
CA PHE A 143 -13.03 0.56 29.70
C PHE A 143 -13.58 0.39 28.27
N ASN A 144 -12.79 -0.33 27.46
CA ASN A 144 -13.12 -0.73 26.09
C ASN A 144 -12.59 -2.16 25.86
N HIS A 145 -12.58 -2.61 24.61
CA HIS A 145 -12.08 -3.91 24.18
C HIS A 145 -10.91 -3.78 23.19
N PHE A 146 -10.08 -2.73 23.31
CA PHE A 146 -8.90 -2.58 22.46
C PHE A 146 -7.88 -3.70 22.72
N SER A 147 -7.19 -4.15 21.67
CA SER A 147 -6.21 -5.24 21.71
C SER A 147 -4.94 -4.90 20.93
N GLY A 148 -3.94 -5.78 21.02
CA GLY A 148 -2.61 -5.56 20.45
C GLY A 148 -1.75 -4.65 21.32
N SER A 149 -0.58 -4.29 20.80
CA SER A 149 0.43 -3.52 21.54
C SER A 149 0.13 -2.03 21.61
N ILE A 150 0.55 -1.39 22.71
CA ILE A 150 0.63 0.07 22.79
C ILE A 150 1.65 0.58 21.75
N PRO A 151 1.26 1.43 20.78
CA PRO A 151 2.17 1.90 19.74
C PRO A 151 3.38 2.65 20.32
N LEU A 152 4.57 2.38 19.78
CA LEU A 152 5.81 3.02 20.23
C LEU A 152 5.77 4.53 20.00
N GLU A 153 5.12 4.96 18.93
CA GLU A 153 4.99 6.36 18.49
C GLU A 153 4.29 7.25 19.54
N TYR A 154 3.56 6.66 20.49
CA TYR A 154 2.93 7.44 21.57
C TYR A 154 3.98 8.11 22.48
N VAL A 155 5.23 7.63 22.51
CA VAL A 155 6.33 8.29 23.24
C VAL A 155 6.74 9.62 22.61
N GLU A 156 6.42 9.85 21.34
CA GLU A 156 6.77 11.07 20.60
C GLU A 156 5.81 12.24 20.90
N LEU A 157 4.69 11.98 21.58
CA LEU A 157 3.70 12.99 21.97
C LEU A 157 4.20 13.78 23.19
N LEU A 158 5.10 14.74 22.94
CA LEU A 158 5.80 15.51 23.99
C LEU A 158 4.88 16.39 24.84
N GLY A 159 3.68 16.72 24.35
CA GLY A 159 2.66 17.50 25.06
C GLY A 159 1.66 16.65 25.85
N LEU A 160 1.75 15.31 25.79
CA LEU A 160 0.77 14.41 26.40
C LEU A 160 0.80 14.52 27.93
N GLU A 161 -0.34 14.85 28.54
CA GLU A 161 -0.51 15.01 29.98
C GLU A 161 -1.24 13.82 30.61
N VAL A 162 -2.15 13.17 29.86
CA VAL A 162 -2.98 12.06 30.34
C VAL A 162 -3.01 10.93 29.31
N LEU A 163 -2.67 9.72 29.76
CA LEU A 163 -2.83 8.47 29.01
C LEU A 163 -3.54 7.42 29.87
N GLU A 164 -4.83 7.20 29.61
CA GLU A 164 -5.67 6.22 30.31
C GLU A 164 -6.08 5.10 29.36
N LEU A 165 -5.49 3.91 29.55
CA LEU A 165 -5.68 2.71 28.72
C LEU A 165 -6.16 1.50 29.54
N GLN A 166 -6.42 1.68 30.83
CA GLN A 166 -6.82 0.58 31.72
C GLN A 166 -8.12 -0.09 31.29
N GLU A 167 -8.32 -1.35 31.69
CA GLU A 167 -9.54 -2.12 31.39
C GLU A 167 -9.75 -2.26 29.88
N ASN A 168 -8.77 -2.90 29.24
CA ASN A 168 -8.75 -3.28 27.82
C ASN A 168 -8.08 -4.66 27.68
N TYR A 169 -7.82 -5.10 26.46
CA TYR A 169 -7.13 -6.36 26.15
C TYR A 169 -5.75 -6.14 25.51
N LEU A 170 -5.07 -5.04 25.86
CA LEU A 170 -3.77 -4.68 25.29
C LEU A 170 -2.69 -5.68 25.70
N ASP A 171 -1.76 -5.98 24.80
CA ASP A 171 -0.70 -6.97 25.00
C ASP A 171 0.70 -6.41 24.63
N GLY A 172 1.73 -7.25 24.73
CA GLY A 172 3.09 -6.85 24.45
C GLY A 172 3.75 -6.03 25.57
N GLU A 173 4.89 -5.41 25.26
CA GLU A 173 5.68 -4.64 26.22
C GLU A 173 5.20 -3.18 26.33
N ILE A 174 5.37 -2.57 27.50
CA ILE A 174 5.10 -1.14 27.71
C ILE A 174 6.20 -0.31 27.02
N PRO A 175 5.87 0.64 26.11
CA PRO A 175 6.85 1.56 25.54
C PRO A 175 7.55 2.41 26.62
N PRO A 176 8.78 2.88 26.36
CA PRO A 176 9.58 3.63 27.32
C PRO A 176 9.10 5.09 27.44
N PHE A 177 7.88 5.29 27.95
CA PHE A 177 7.32 6.61 28.22
C PHE A 177 8.19 7.38 29.21
N ASP A 178 8.62 8.58 28.83
CA ASP A 178 9.41 9.48 29.67
C ASP A 178 9.06 10.95 29.42
N GLN A 179 7.89 11.22 28.83
CA GLN A 179 7.47 12.58 28.51
C GLN A 179 7.31 13.41 29.80
N PRO A 180 7.87 14.62 29.85
CA PRO A 180 7.89 15.44 31.06
C PRO A 180 6.52 16.00 31.46
N SER A 181 5.60 16.15 30.49
CA SER A 181 4.23 16.63 30.70
C SER A 181 3.30 15.56 31.28
N LEU A 182 3.65 14.27 31.12
CA LEU A 182 2.76 13.17 31.43
C LEU A 182 2.60 13.04 32.95
N ARG A 183 1.38 13.30 33.44
CA ARG A 183 1.07 13.35 34.87
C ARG A 183 0.06 12.29 35.31
N SER A 184 -0.76 11.81 34.38
CA SER A 184 -1.69 10.71 34.60
C SER A 184 -1.41 9.62 33.58
N PHE A 185 -1.09 8.43 34.06
CA PHE A 185 -0.81 7.26 33.24
C PHE A 185 -1.41 6.04 33.92
N ASN A 186 -2.19 5.26 33.19
CA ASN A 186 -2.77 4.03 33.71
C ASN A 186 -2.96 3.00 32.58
N VAL A 187 -2.36 1.83 32.76
CA VAL A 187 -2.42 0.67 31.86
C VAL A 187 -2.82 -0.60 32.61
N SER A 188 -3.35 -0.47 33.83
CA SER A 188 -3.81 -1.60 34.65
C SER A 188 -4.93 -2.40 33.97
N TYR A 189 -5.18 -3.63 34.40
CA TYR A 189 -6.24 -4.48 33.87
C TYR A 189 -6.13 -4.65 32.34
N ASN A 190 -5.01 -5.21 31.91
CA ASN A 190 -4.69 -5.54 30.52
C ASN A 190 -3.89 -6.86 30.47
N HIS A 191 -3.36 -7.24 29.30
CA HIS A 191 -2.52 -8.43 29.11
C HIS A 191 -1.06 -8.07 28.80
N LEU A 192 -0.55 -6.96 29.35
CA LEU A 192 0.81 -6.49 29.10
C LEU A 192 1.83 -7.42 29.76
N VAL A 193 2.99 -7.57 29.10
CA VAL A 193 4.03 -8.53 29.48
C VAL A 193 5.40 -7.86 29.55
N GLY A 194 6.34 -8.50 30.25
CA GLY A 194 7.74 -8.09 30.25
C GLY A 194 8.11 -7.05 31.30
N LYS A 195 9.31 -6.49 31.16
CA LYS A 195 9.87 -5.56 32.15
C LYS A 195 9.32 -4.16 31.94
N ILE A 196 8.79 -3.53 32.99
CA ILE A 196 8.43 -2.11 32.97
C ILE A 196 9.70 -1.29 32.70
N PRO A 197 9.74 -0.43 31.65
CA PRO A 197 10.92 0.37 31.34
C PRO A 197 11.40 1.23 32.51
N GLU A 198 12.71 1.34 32.67
CA GLU A 198 13.36 2.10 33.75
C GLU A 198 13.49 3.58 33.40
N THR A 199 12.41 4.20 32.93
CA THR A 199 12.35 5.64 32.64
C THR A 199 12.07 6.45 33.90
N SER A 200 12.47 7.73 33.91
CA SER A 200 12.31 8.60 35.09
C SER A 200 10.84 8.82 35.45
N LEU A 201 9.95 8.79 34.46
CA LEU A 201 8.50 8.89 34.63
C LEU A 201 7.90 7.61 35.20
N LEU A 202 8.05 6.47 34.50
CA LEU A 202 7.33 5.23 34.84
C LEU A 202 7.72 4.71 36.23
N GLN A 203 8.97 4.95 36.64
CA GLN A 203 9.47 4.55 37.96
C GLN A 203 8.89 5.38 39.12
N ARG A 204 8.29 6.55 38.83
CA ARG A 204 7.65 7.42 39.85
C ARG A 204 6.14 7.20 39.95
N LEU A 205 5.54 6.49 39.00
CA LEU A 205 4.10 6.24 38.98
C LEU A 205 3.70 5.24 40.08
N PRO A 206 2.47 5.34 40.59
CA PRO A 206 1.98 4.38 41.59
C PRO A 206 1.87 2.98 40.98
N LYS A 207 2.07 1.94 41.81
CA LYS A 207 1.92 0.54 41.39
C LYS A 207 0.58 0.25 40.72
N SER A 208 -0.48 0.89 41.22
CA SER A 208 -1.84 0.78 40.69
C SER A 208 -1.99 1.15 39.22
N ALA A 209 -1.07 1.92 38.64
CA ALA A 209 -1.08 2.22 37.20
C ALA A 209 -0.75 0.99 36.33
N PHE A 210 -0.22 -0.09 36.93
CA PHE A 210 0.24 -1.29 36.25
C PHE A 210 -0.41 -2.58 36.77
N ASP A 211 -1.32 -2.46 37.76
CA ASP A 211 -1.97 -3.61 38.40
C ASP A 211 -2.70 -4.50 37.39
N ASP A 212 -2.88 -5.76 37.74
CA ASP A 212 -3.61 -6.75 36.96
C ASP A 212 -3.13 -6.90 35.50
N ASN A 213 -1.80 -6.89 35.34
CA ASN A 213 -1.09 -7.38 34.17
C ASN A 213 -0.12 -8.48 34.63
N SER A 214 -0.57 -9.73 34.59
CA SER A 214 0.06 -10.85 35.31
C SER A 214 1.52 -11.16 34.92
N GLU A 215 1.96 -10.75 33.73
CA GLU A 215 3.31 -11.00 33.20
C GLU A 215 4.22 -9.76 33.24
N LEU A 216 3.75 -8.64 33.80
CA LEU A 216 4.61 -7.48 34.05
C LEU A 216 5.54 -7.73 35.23
N CYS A 217 6.75 -7.19 35.12
CA CYS A 217 7.76 -7.33 36.16
C CYS A 217 8.65 -6.07 36.26
N GLY A 218 9.42 -5.97 37.33
CA GLY A 218 10.28 -4.83 37.63
C GLY A 218 9.61 -3.81 38.53
N LYS A 219 10.30 -2.68 38.72
CA LYS A 219 9.73 -1.53 39.43
C LYS A 219 8.80 -0.75 38.48
N PRO A 220 7.68 -0.19 38.98
CA PRO A 220 7.33 -0.02 40.39
C PRO A 220 6.62 -1.21 41.05
N LEU A 221 6.26 -2.28 40.34
CA LEU A 221 5.53 -3.43 40.92
C LEU A 221 6.33 -4.17 42.02
N ASP A 222 7.67 -4.05 42.02
CA ASP A 222 8.61 -4.83 42.87
C ASP A 222 8.55 -6.35 42.61
N MET A 223 8.12 -6.73 41.40
CA MET A 223 8.07 -8.13 40.96
C MET A 223 9.38 -8.52 40.27
N SER A 224 9.97 -9.66 40.62
CA SER A 224 11.23 -10.11 40.03
C SER A 224 11.02 -10.50 38.57
N CYS A 225 11.70 -9.81 37.65
CA CYS A 225 11.72 -10.25 36.26
C CYS A 225 12.47 -11.57 36.12
N PRO A 226 11.94 -12.55 35.36
CA PRO A 226 12.67 -13.78 35.09
C PRO A 226 14.02 -13.40 34.46
N SER A 227 15.10 -13.71 35.16
CA SER A 227 16.46 -13.52 34.67
C SER A 227 16.58 -14.31 33.36
N SER A 228 16.66 -13.55 32.28
CA SER A 228 16.49 -13.92 30.89
C SER A 228 16.76 -15.38 30.50
N MET A 229 15.84 -15.91 29.70
CA MET A 229 16.11 -16.87 28.62
C MET A 229 17.12 -16.34 27.55
N GLU A 230 18.08 -15.47 27.88
CA GLU A 230 19.12 -15.02 26.95
C GLU A 230 20.10 -16.14 26.59
N LYS A 231 20.30 -17.12 27.47
CA LYS A 231 21.14 -18.28 27.16
C LYS A 231 20.52 -19.16 26.06
N ASN A 232 19.19 -19.25 25.98
CA ASN A 232 18.53 -20.14 25.02
C ASN A 232 18.35 -19.50 23.64
N LYS A 233 18.10 -18.18 23.53
CA LYS A 233 18.09 -17.50 22.21
C LYS A 233 19.46 -17.54 21.53
N LYS A 234 20.56 -17.30 22.28
CA LYS A 234 21.93 -17.43 21.74
C LYS A 234 22.26 -18.88 21.37
N LYS A 235 21.86 -19.87 22.17
CA LYS A 235 22.10 -21.29 21.87
C LYS A 235 21.28 -21.77 20.65
N LEU A 236 20.03 -21.33 20.51
CA LEU A 236 19.18 -21.66 19.36
C LEU A 236 19.69 -21.01 18.07
N GLN A 237 20.11 -19.74 18.11
CA GLN A 237 20.75 -19.08 16.95
C GLN A 237 22.06 -19.77 16.55
N VAL A 238 22.89 -20.19 17.50
CA VAL A 238 24.12 -20.95 17.21
C VAL A 238 23.82 -22.31 16.56
N TRP A 239 22.79 -23.02 17.01
CA TRP A 239 22.37 -24.29 16.39
C TRP A 239 21.83 -24.11 14.97
N ILE A 240 21.05 -23.04 14.72
CA ILE A 240 20.55 -22.72 13.38
C ILE A 240 21.72 -22.39 12.43
N ILE A 241 22.70 -21.60 12.88
CA ILE A 241 23.90 -21.29 12.08
C ILE A 241 24.71 -22.56 11.80
N ALA A 242 24.87 -23.46 12.78
CA ALA A 242 25.55 -24.74 12.58
C ALA A 242 24.82 -25.65 11.59
N LEU A 243 23.49 -25.69 11.62
CA LEU A 243 22.66 -26.45 10.68
C LEU A 243 22.75 -25.90 9.25
N ILE A 244 22.73 -24.57 9.08
CA ILE A 244 22.90 -23.92 7.78
C ILE A 244 24.30 -24.19 7.23
N ALA A 245 25.34 -24.07 8.08
CA ALA A 245 26.72 -24.36 7.69
C ALA A 245 26.91 -25.83 7.30
N PHE A 246 26.29 -26.76 8.03
CA PHE A 246 26.31 -28.18 7.70
C PHE A 246 25.56 -28.48 6.40
N GLY A 247 24.39 -27.86 6.19
CA GLY A 247 23.62 -27.97 4.95
C GLY A 247 24.39 -27.41 3.75
N ALA A 248 25.05 -26.27 3.89
CA ALA A 248 25.89 -25.67 2.85
C ALA A 248 27.11 -26.54 2.52
N ALA A 249 27.78 -27.09 3.54
CA ALA A 249 28.91 -28.01 3.35
C ALA A 249 28.47 -29.31 2.67
N LEU A 250 27.32 -29.87 3.07
CA LEU A 250 26.74 -31.05 2.43
C LEU A 250 26.36 -30.76 0.97
N PHE A 251 25.78 -29.59 0.70
CA PHE A 251 25.43 -29.17 -0.65
C PHE A 251 26.67 -29.02 -1.55
N LEU A 252 27.74 -28.38 -1.04
CA LEU A 252 29.02 -28.28 -1.75
C LEU A 252 29.65 -29.65 -1.98
N PHE A 253 29.57 -30.56 -1.00
CA PHE A 253 30.06 -31.93 -1.13
C PHE A 253 29.28 -32.71 -2.19
N LEU A 254 27.94 -32.58 -2.22
CA LEU A 254 27.09 -33.18 -3.24
C LEU A 254 27.37 -32.59 -4.63
N MET A 255 27.63 -31.29 -4.73
CA MET A 255 28.04 -30.63 -5.98
C MET A 255 29.39 -31.13 -6.47
N ILE A 256 30.35 -31.38 -5.57
CA ILE A 256 31.65 -31.97 -5.92
C ILE A 256 31.46 -33.43 -6.37
N ILE A 257 30.64 -34.23 -5.68
CA ILE A 257 30.32 -35.59 -6.09
C ILE A 257 29.64 -35.59 -7.46
N ALA A 258 28.64 -34.72 -7.67
CA ALA A 258 27.96 -34.57 -8.95
C ALA A 258 28.95 -34.16 -10.05
N PHE A 259 29.86 -33.23 -9.77
CA PHE A 259 30.92 -32.84 -10.70
C PHE A 259 31.88 -33.99 -11.03
N LEU A 260 32.26 -34.81 -10.05
CA LEU A 260 33.11 -35.98 -10.25
C LEU A 260 32.38 -37.10 -11.01
N VAL A 261 31.09 -37.30 -10.77
CA VAL A 261 30.23 -38.22 -11.52
C VAL A 261 30.05 -37.72 -12.96
N CYS A 262 29.81 -36.42 -13.15
CA CYS A 262 29.75 -35.77 -14.46
C CYS A 262 31.11 -35.85 -15.17
N LYS A 263 32.24 -35.73 -14.48
CA LYS A 263 33.58 -35.96 -15.07
C LYS A 263 33.84 -37.42 -15.42
N ARG A 264 33.36 -38.37 -14.62
CA ARG A 264 33.41 -39.81 -14.95
C ARG A 264 32.52 -40.13 -16.16
N LYS A 265 31.37 -39.46 -16.29
CA LYS A 265 30.47 -39.56 -17.44
C LYS A 265 31.03 -38.83 -18.68
N ALA A 266 31.77 -37.74 -18.49
CA ALA A 266 32.46 -36.98 -19.55
C ALA A 266 33.71 -37.69 -20.07
N LYS A 267 34.40 -38.50 -19.24
CA LYS A 267 35.50 -39.36 -19.70
C LYS A 267 35.03 -40.62 -20.46
N GLY A 268 33.72 -40.85 -20.51
CA GLY A 268 33.07 -41.89 -21.33
C GLY A 268 32.35 -41.33 -22.56
N ASN A 269 32.47 -40.04 -22.87
CA ASN A 269 31.82 -39.43 -24.03
C ASN A 269 32.67 -38.27 -24.57
N GLU A 270 33.87 -38.59 -25.03
CA GLU A 270 34.65 -37.71 -25.90
C GLU A 270 34.21 -37.92 -27.35
N THR A 271 32.97 -37.55 -27.67
CA THR A 271 32.55 -37.22 -29.05
C THR A 271 31.19 -36.49 -29.03
N ARG A 272 31.21 -35.16 -28.87
CA ARG A 272 30.50 -34.20 -29.75
C ARG A 272 30.51 -32.78 -29.15
N ARG A 273 31.01 -31.88 -29.99
CA ARG A 273 31.14 -30.42 -29.89
C ARG A 273 29.89 -29.69 -29.39
N ASN A 274 30.14 -28.58 -28.68
CA ASN A 274 29.52 -27.25 -28.80
C ASN A 274 28.26 -27.16 -29.68
N ASP A 275 27.06 -27.04 -29.09
CA ASP A 275 25.89 -26.49 -29.81
C ASP A 275 24.71 -25.98 -28.91
N SER A 276 24.90 -25.83 -27.59
CA SER A 276 23.76 -25.69 -26.66
C SER A 276 23.16 -24.29 -26.50
N THR A 277 23.65 -23.27 -27.22
CA THR A 277 23.15 -21.89 -27.12
C THR A 277 22.26 -21.45 -28.29
N ARG A 278 21.99 -22.31 -29.27
CA ARG A 278 21.37 -21.87 -30.54
C ARG A 278 19.84 -22.08 -30.64
N TYR A 279 19.20 -22.84 -29.74
CA TYR A 279 17.78 -23.20 -29.87
C TYR A 279 17.01 -23.23 -28.53
N VAL A 280 16.93 -22.09 -27.84
CA VAL A 280 16.16 -21.98 -26.57
C VAL A 280 14.67 -22.24 -26.81
N PHE A 281 14.10 -21.70 -27.88
CA PHE A 281 12.69 -21.87 -28.22
C PHE A 281 12.41 -23.26 -28.83
N GLY A 282 13.30 -23.80 -29.68
CA GLY A 282 13.17 -25.16 -30.23
C GLY A 282 13.17 -26.27 -29.17
N ALA A 283 13.87 -26.09 -28.04
CA ALA A 283 13.82 -26.99 -26.90
C ALA A 283 12.46 -27.00 -26.17
N TRP A 284 11.60 -26.00 -26.40
CA TRP A 284 10.23 -25.96 -25.86
C TRP A 284 9.24 -26.75 -26.71
N ALA A 285 9.54 -26.99 -28.00
CA ALA A 285 8.69 -27.77 -28.90
C ALA A 285 8.90 -29.30 -28.78
N SER A 286 10.07 -29.75 -28.30
CA SER A 286 10.47 -31.16 -28.30
C SER A 286 9.80 -32.06 -27.26
N ASN A 287 8.91 -31.53 -26.41
CA ASN A 287 8.06 -32.33 -25.52
C ASN A 287 6.70 -32.73 -26.15
N VAL A 288 6.45 -32.37 -27.41
CA VAL A 288 5.22 -32.72 -28.13
C VAL A 288 5.50 -33.90 -29.06
N GLY A 289 5.53 -35.10 -28.48
CA GLY A 289 5.59 -36.37 -29.21
C GLY A 289 4.32 -37.19 -28.96
N ASN A 290 3.47 -37.28 -29.98
CA ASN A 290 2.34 -38.20 -30.15
C ASN A 290 1.15 -38.07 -29.17
N SER A 291 0.29 -37.07 -29.39
CA SER A 291 -1.14 -37.20 -29.13
C SER A 291 -1.91 -36.12 -29.91
N GLU A 292 -2.88 -36.53 -30.73
CA GLU A 292 -3.89 -35.68 -31.36
C GLU A 292 -4.80 -35.02 -30.30
N ASP A 293 -4.23 -34.16 -29.47
CA ASP A 293 -4.97 -33.40 -28.48
C ASP A 293 -4.73 -31.91 -28.71
N SER A 294 -5.75 -31.26 -29.28
CA SER A 294 -5.74 -29.86 -29.72
C SER A 294 -5.48 -28.86 -28.58
N GLY A 295 -5.49 -29.31 -27.31
CA GLY A 295 -5.25 -28.47 -26.13
C GLY A 295 -3.79 -28.16 -25.83
N ARG A 296 -2.83 -28.98 -26.32
CA ARG A 296 -1.39 -28.79 -26.04
C ARG A 296 -0.67 -27.89 -27.02
N LEU A 297 -1.24 -27.68 -28.20
CA LEU A 297 -0.66 -26.78 -29.20
C LEU A 297 -0.97 -25.35 -28.78
N GLY A 298 0.03 -24.66 -28.21
CA GLY A 298 -0.17 -23.27 -27.82
C GLY A 298 -0.45 -22.39 -29.04
N GLN A 299 -1.15 -21.29 -28.77
CA GLN A 299 -1.65 -20.38 -29.79
C GLN A 299 -0.90 -19.05 -29.72
N LEU A 300 -0.31 -18.65 -30.84
CA LEU A 300 0.27 -17.32 -31.04
C LEU A 300 -0.82 -16.40 -31.62
N GLU A 301 -1.12 -15.31 -30.93
CA GLU A 301 -2.16 -14.35 -31.32
C GLU A 301 -1.57 -12.94 -31.45
N PHE A 302 -1.84 -12.30 -32.59
CA PHE A 302 -1.44 -10.93 -32.88
C PHE A 302 -2.61 -9.98 -32.63
N PHE A 303 -2.33 -8.81 -32.05
CA PHE A 303 -3.34 -7.78 -31.81
C PHE A 303 -3.78 -7.08 -33.09
N ASP A 304 -2.84 -6.86 -34.02
CA ASP A 304 -3.11 -6.34 -35.35
C ASP A 304 -2.56 -7.31 -36.40
N LYS A 305 -3.40 -7.64 -37.39
CA LYS A 305 -3.01 -8.48 -38.53
C LYS A 305 -1.90 -7.86 -39.37
N LYS A 306 -1.72 -6.54 -39.33
CA LYS A 306 -0.63 -5.84 -39.99
C LYS A 306 0.73 -6.06 -39.32
N LEU A 307 0.74 -6.43 -38.04
CA LEU A 307 1.95 -6.67 -37.24
C LEU A 307 2.39 -8.15 -37.26
N GLN A 308 1.70 -9.00 -38.03
CA GLN A 308 2.07 -10.40 -38.21
C GLN A 308 3.29 -10.53 -39.14
N VAL A 309 4.46 -10.23 -38.60
CA VAL A 309 5.76 -10.24 -39.32
C VAL A 309 6.49 -11.58 -39.18
N PHE A 310 6.04 -12.45 -38.28
CA PHE A 310 6.62 -13.77 -38.01
C PHE A 310 5.53 -14.77 -37.60
N ASP A 311 5.80 -16.06 -37.76
CA ASP A 311 4.94 -17.12 -37.24
C ASP A 311 5.58 -17.86 -36.06
N MET A 312 4.90 -18.90 -35.58
CA MET A 312 5.38 -19.70 -34.45
C MET A 312 6.68 -20.44 -34.78
N ASP A 313 6.84 -20.92 -36.01
CA ASP A 313 8.02 -21.66 -36.44
C ASP A 313 9.24 -20.74 -36.56
N ASP A 314 9.04 -19.49 -36.99
CA ASP A 314 10.06 -18.45 -36.99
C ASP A 314 10.52 -18.13 -35.56
N LEU A 315 9.58 -18.03 -34.61
CA LEU A 315 9.91 -17.78 -33.20
C LEU A 315 10.65 -18.96 -32.55
N LEU A 316 10.26 -20.20 -32.90
CA LEU A 316 10.91 -21.42 -32.40
C LEU A 316 12.35 -21.58 -32.91
N ARG A 317 12.63 -21.07 -34.11
CA ARG A 317 13.97 -21.09 -34.73
C ARG A 317 14.83 -19.87 -34.39
N ALA A 318 14.23 -18.83 -33.79
CA ALA A 318 14.93 -17.62 -33.41
C ALA A 318 16.08 -17.90 -32.43
N SER A 319 17.21 -17.20 -32.61
CA SER A 319 18.24 -17.16 -31.58
C SER A 319 17.74 -16.34 -30.39
N ALA A 320 18.10 -16.75 -29.18
CA ALA A 320 17.59 -16.12 -27.97
C ALA A 320 18.73 -15.72 -27.03
N GLU A 321 18.80 -14.44 -26.69
CA GLU A 321 19.74 -13.89 -25.72
C GLU A 321 18.98 -13.29 -24.53
N VAL A 322 19.44 -13.52 -23.30
CA VAL A 322 18.77 -12.99 -22.11
C VAL A 322 19.11 -11.50 -21.96
N VAL A 323 18.10 -10.63 -21.99
CA VAL A 323 18.26 -9.17 -21.82
C VAL A 323 17.92 -8.71 -20.40
N GLY A 324 17.02 -9.43 -19.72
CA GLY A 324 16.62 -9.04 -18.36
C GLY A 324 15.99 -10.19 -17.57
N ARG A 325 16.22 -10.19 -16.25
CA ARG A 325 15.57 -11.08 -15.29
C ARG A 325 14.92 -10.23 -14.23
N GLY A 326 13.60 -10.35 -14.08
CA GLY A 326 12.84 -9.66 -13.04
C GLY A 326 11.97 -10.64 -12.28
N GLU A 327 11.27 -10.11 -11.27
CA GLU A 327 10.33 -10.87 -10.44
C GLU A 327 9.26 -11.58 -11.29
N PHE A 328 8.71 -10.89 -12.29
CA PHE A 328 7.61 -11.41 -13.10
C PHE A 328 8.04 -12.31 -14.27
N GLY A 329 9.34 -12.53 -14.48
CA GLY A 329 9.80 -13.38 -15.57
C GLY A 329 11.17 -13.01 -16.16
N VAL A 330 11.51 -13.71 -17.25
CA VAL A 330 12.76 -13.49 -17.99
C VAL A 330 12.43 -12.91 -19.37
N THR A 331 13.12 -11.84 -19.75
CA THR A 331 13.03 -11.22 -21.07
C THR A 331 14.21 -11.66 -21.93
N TYR A 332 13.89 -12.14 -23.12
CA TYR A 332 14.82 -12.55 -24.16
C TYR A 332 14.75 -11.59 -25.34
N LYS A 333 15.89 -11.28 -25.95
CA LYS A 333 15.97 -10.75 -27.31
C LYS A 333 15.95 -11.95 -28.25
N ALA A 334 14.88 -12.09 -29.00
CA ALA A 334 14.74 -13.12 -30.02
C ALA A 334 15.10 -12.51 -31.38
N THR A 335 16.14 -13.03 -32.03
CA THR A 335 16.52 -12.60 -33.38
C THR A 335 16.01 -13.62 -34.37
N LEU A 336 15.04 -13.21 -35.20
CA LEU A 336 14.43 -14.02 -36.24
C LEU A 336 15.44 -14.26 -37.37
N GLU A 337 15.23 -15.32 -38.16
CA GLU A 337 16.11 -15.64 -39.31
C GLU A 337 16.14 -14.51 -40.37
N THR A 338 15.08 -13.70 -40.42
CA THR A 338 14.97 -12.53 -41.29
C THR A 338 15.86 -11.35 -40.85
N GLY A 339 16.48 -11.42 -39.67
CA GLY A 339 17.33 -10.37 -39.08
C GLY A 339 16.57 -9.39 -38.19
N ASN A 340 15.24 -9.42 -38.19
CA ASN A 340 14.41 -8.64 -37.27
C ASN A 340 14.53 -9.20 -35.85
N ALA A 341 14.47 -8.33 -34.83
CA ALA A 341 14.54 -8.74 -33.44
C ALA A 341 13.31 -8.26 -32.66
N VAL A 342 12.80 -9.13 -31.78
CA VAL A 342 11.68 -8.84 -30.87
C VAL A 342 12.07 -9.18 -29.44
N ALA A 343 11.44 -8.50 -28.49
CA ALA A 343 11.59 -8.84 -27.08
C ALA A 343 10.50 -9.84 -26.67
N VAL A 344 10.90 -10.97 -26.11
CA VAL A 344 10.02 -12.05 -25.67
C VAL A 344 10.14 -12.20 -24.16
N LYS A 345 9.08 -11.87 -23.43
CA LYS A 345 9.04 -12.05 -21.97
C LYS A 345 8.29 -13.32 -21.62
N ARG A 346 9.00 -14.25 -20.97
CA ARG A 346 8.45 -15.47 -20.40
C ARG A 346 8.01 -15.23 -18.97
N LEU A 347 6.72 -15.39 -18.70
CA LEU A 347 6.12 -15.09 -17.40
C LEU A 347 6.31 -16.27 -16.44
N SER A 348 6.79 -16.00 -15.22
CA SER A 348 7.14 -17.05 -14.25
C SER A 348 5.98 -17.50 -13.35
N TYR A 349 4.95 -16.68 -13.16
CA TYR A 349 3.86 -16.91 -12.18
C TYR A 349 2.45 -16.95 -12.80
N MET A 350 2.34 -16.91 -14.13
CA MET A 350 1.04 -16.80 -14.83
C MET A 350 0.52 -18.17 -15.31
N ASN A 351 1.13 -19.26 -14.86
CA ASN A 351 0.71 -20.62 -15.21
C ASN A 351 -0.60 -21.04 -14.51
N GLU A 352 -1.00 -20.36 -13.44
CA GLU A 352 -2.26 -20.61 -12.72
C GLU A 352 -3.47 -19.92 -13.35
N LEU A 353 -3.26 -18.95 -14.25
CA LEU A 353 -4.34 -18.27 -14.96
C LEU A 353 -4.96 -19.18 -16.02
N SER A 354 -6.29 -19.22 -16.05
CA SER A 354 -7.00 -19.92 -17.13
C SER A 354 -6.73 -19.26 -18.48
N LYS A 355 -6.83 -20.03 -19.58
CA LYS A 355 -6.72 -19.51 -20.96
C LYS A 355 -7.58 -18.26 -21.17
N LYS A 356 -8.81 -18.29 -20.69
CA LYS A 356 -9.79 -17.20 -20.86
C LYS A 356 -9.34 -15.93 -20.14
N GLU A 357 -8.89 -16.02 -18.90
CA GLU A 357 -8.42 -14.88 -18.13
C GLU A 357 -7.16 -14.27 -18.74
N PHE A 358 -6.19 -15.11 -19.13
CA PHE A 358 -4.98 -14.63 -19.77
C PHE A 358 -5.27 -13.87 -21.07
N ILE A 359 -6.13 -14.41 -21.93
CA ILE A 359 -6.51 -13.75 -23.19
C ILE A 359 -7.21 -12.42 -22.93
N GLN A 360 -8.15 -12.35 -21.96
CA GLN A 360 -8.83 -11.10 -21.62
C GLN A 360 -7.85 -10.01 -21.15
N GLN A 361 -6.89 -10.37 -20.30
CA GLN A 361 -5.87 -9.43 -19.83
C GLN A 361 -4.98 -8.95 -20.98
N MET A 362 -4.56 -9.86 -21.86
CA MET A 362 -3.76 -9.50 -23.02
C MET A 362 -4.52 -8.58 -23.97
N GLN A 363 -5.82 -8.82 -24.20
CA GLN A 363 -6.67 -7.95 -25.03
C GLN A 363 -6.77 -6.52 -24.47
N LEU A 364 -6.83 -6.34 -23.15
CA LEU A 364 -6.82 -5.02 -22.53
C LEU A 364 -5.46 -4.33 -22.69
N LEU A 365 -4.36 -5.06 -22.47
CA LEU A 365 -3.01 -4.52 -22.61
C LEU A 365 -2.67 -4.13 -24.05
N GLY A 366 -3.13 -4.92 -25.04
CA GLY A 366 -2.91 -4.64 -26.46
C GLY A 366 -3.60 -3.37 -26.99
N GLN A 367 -4.61 -2.85 -26.26
CA GLN A 367 -5.29 -1.60 -26.61
C GLN A 367 -4.52 -0.34 -26.18
N ILE A 368 -3.51 -0.48 -25.31
CA ILE A 368 -2.75 0.65 -24.80
C ILE A 368 -1.80 1.14 -25.89
N LYS A 369 -1.98 2.39 -26.32
CA LYS A 369 -1.08 3.11 -27.24
C LYS A 369 -0.66 4.42 -26.58
N HIS A 370 0.63 4.55 -26.29
CA HIS A 370 1.19 5.75 -25.66
C HIS A 370 2.65 5.92 -26.07
N GLU A 371 3.11 7.16 -26.25
CA GLU A 371 4.46 7.49 -26.73
C GLU A 371 5.58 6.88 -25.86
N ASN A 372 5.34 6.77 -24.56
CA ASN A 372 6.29 6.22 -23.57
C ASN A 372 6.02 4.77 -23.17
N VAL A 373 5.20 4.02 -23.92
CA VAL A 373 4.88 2.61 -23.63
C VAL A 373 5.21 1.75 -24.83
N VAL A 374 6.02 0.72 -24.62
CA VAL A 374 6.42 -0.20 -25.69
C VAL A 374 5.21 -0.98 -26.19
N GLU A 375 5.05 -1.03 -27.51
CA GLU A 375 3.94 -1.71 -28.16
C GLU A 375 4.05 -3.23 -28.03
N ILE A 376 2.99 -3.85 -27.51
CA ILE A 376 2.85 -5.30 -27.51
C ILE A 376 2.34 -5.75 -28.88
N ILE A 377 3.10 -6.62 -29.53
CA ILE A 377 2.86 -7.08 -30.91
C ILE A 377 1.95 -8.32 -30.88
N SER A 378 2.32 -9.30 -30.05
CA SER A 378 1.60 -10.57 -29.94
C SER A 378 1.81 -11.21 -28.57
N PHE A 379 1.02 -12.25 -28.31
CA PHE A 379 1.21 -13.09 -27.15
C PHE A 379 1.07 -14.55 -27.52
N TYR A 380 1.72 -15.41 -26.76
CA TYR A 380 1.61 -16.84 -26.89
C TYR A 380 1.06 -17.43 -25.60
N HIS A 381 0.12 -18.35 -25.73
CA HIS A 381 -0.41 -19.11 -24.61
C HIS A 381 -0.43 -20.60 -24.94
N SER A 382 0.07 -21.42 -24.02
CA SER A 382 -0.20 -22.86 -23.92
C SER A 382 -0.62 -23.19 -22.48
N GLU A 383 -0.80 -24.47 -22.13
CA GLU A 383 -0.96 -24.88 -20.73
C GLU A 383 0.30 -24.55 -19.91
N ASP A 384 1.48 -24.90 -20.44
CA ASP A 384 2.74 -24.81 -19.71
C ASP A 384 3.43 -23.44 -19.76
N GLN A 385 3.10 -22.61 -20.75
CA GLN A 385 3.84 -21.39 -21.05
C GLN A 385 2.93 -20.23 -21.43
N LYS A 386 3.29 -19.04 -20.94
CA LYS A 386 2.69 -17.75 -21.30
C LYS A 386 3.80 -16.78 -21.68
N LEU A 387 3.77 -16.28 -22.92
CA LEU A 387 4.75 -15.34 -23.45
C LEU A 387 4.09 -14.05 -23.90
N ILE A 388 4.77 -12.93 -23.69
CA ILE A 388 4.41 -11.63 -24.24
C ILE A 388 5.52 -11.22 -25.21
N ILE A 389 5.15 -10.87 -26.44
CA ILE A 389 6.08 -10.44 -27.47
C ILE A 389 5.81 -8.97 -27.79
N TYR A 390 6.85 -8.15 -27.69
CA TYR A 390 6.78 -6.71 -27.86
C TYR A 390 8.00 -6.19 -28.64
N GLU A 391 7.89 -4.96 -29.12
CA GLU A 391 8.97 -4.31 -29.86
C GLU A 391 10.26 -4.26 -29.03
N LEU A 392 11.40 -4.57 -29.68
CA LEU A 392 12.70 -4.44 -29.04
C LEU A 392 13.18 -2.99 -29.13
N VAL A 393 13.21 -2.29 -28.00
CA VAL A 393 13.85 -0.97 -27.90
C VAL A 393 15.36 -1.15 -27.80
N SER A 394 16.10 -0.67 -28.80
CA SER A 394 17.55 -0.84 -28.94
C SER A 394 18.40 0.19 -28.18
N ASP A 395 17.79 1.25 -27.67
CA ASP A 395 18.49 2.49 -27.28
C ASP A 395 18.99 2.48 -25.82
N CYS A 396 19.66 1.39 -25.44
CA CYS A 396 20.20 1.13 -24.10
C CYS A 396 19.15 0.72 -23.05
N THR A 397 19.60 -0.01 -22.04
CA THR A 397 18.76 -0.38 -20.90
C THR A 397 18.54 0.82 -19.97
N LEU A 398 17.42 0.85 -19.24
CA LEU A 398 17.21 1.85 -18.17
C LEU A 398 18.38 1.84 -17.16
N PHE A 399 18.99 0.68 -16.94
CA PHE A 399 20.18 0.56 -16.11
C PHE A 399 21.35 1.38 -16.68
N GLU A 400 21.69 1.19 -17.96
CA GLU A 400 22.75 1.97 -18.62
C GLU A 400 22.40 3.46 -18.68
N LEU A 401 21.13 3.81 -18.93
CA LEU A 401 20.68 5.20 -18.94
C LEU A 401 20.82 5.88 -17.57
N LEU A 402 20.59 5.14 -16.47
CA LEU A 402 20.69 5.66 -15.10
C LEU A 402 22.11 5.61 -14.53
N HIS A 403 22.99 4.74 -15.03
CA HIS A 403 24.29 4.46 -14.41
C HIS A 403 25.51 4.84 -15.26
N GLY A 404 25.32 5.20 -16.55
CA GLY A 404 26.38 5.69 -17.43
C GLY A 404 27.19 4.58 -18.08
#